data_AF-A0A9D8ZWP1-F1
#
_entry.id   AF-A0A9D8ZWP1-F1
#
_cell.length_a   1.000
_cell.length_b   1.000
_cell.length_c   1.000
_cell.angle_alpha   90.00
_cell.angle_beta   90.00
_cell.angle_gamma   90.00
#
_symmetry.space_group_name_H-M   'P 1'
#
loop_
_entity.id
_entity.type
_entity.pdbx_description
1 polymer ?
#
loop_
_entity_poly.entity_id
_entity_poly.type
_entity_poly.pdbx_seq_one_letter_code
_entity_poly.pdbx_strand_id
1 'polypeptide(L)'
;MGNIEHAIRVLEEHIVEICSVSDWAQLMGFESEKYFNRKIRGRFNKSPYKLIVEKKMEKITEKLQGSTDEILFSVALDVGFVDNNALYKFVKRHTGKTPSELRKGRVKRESEKGE
;
A
#
# COMPACT_ATOMS: atom_id res chain seq x y z
N MET A 1 11.58 -16.00 -15.65
CA MET A 1 10.57 -14.93 -15.55
C MET A 1 9.63 -15.27 -14.43
N GLY A 2 9.36 -14.36 -13.49
CA GLY A 2 8.42 -14.62 -12.41
C GLY A 2 6.99 -14.84 -12.92
N ASN A 3 6.28 -15.72 -12.24
CA ASN A 3 4.89 -16.02 -12.57
C ASN A 3 3.97 -14.90 -12.06
N ILE A 4 3.31 -14.19 -12.98
CA ILE A 4 2.43 -13.05 -12.68
C ILE A 4 1.27 -13.41 -11.74
N GLU A 5 0.88 -14.68 -11.69
CA GLU A 5 -0.17 -15.20 -10.81
C GLU A 5 0.12 -14.95 -9.32
N HIS A 6 1.40 -14.94 -8.93
CA HIS A 6 1.83 -14.76 -7.54
C HIS A 6 2.23 -13.31 -7.21
N ALA A 7 2.04 -12.36 -8.14
CA ALA A 7 2.55 -11.01 -7.98
C ALA A 7 2.05 -10.31 -6.71
N ILE A 8 0.76 -10.51 -6.37
CA ILE A 8 0.17 -9.93 -5.15
C ILE A 8 0.78 -10.53 -3.89
N ARG A 9 1.00 -11.85 -3.86
CA ARG A 9 1.64 -12.53 -2.73
C ARG A 9 3.05 -11.97 -2.50
N VAL A 10 3.84 -11.84 -3.57
CA VAL A 10 5.18 -11.25 -3.50
C VAL A 10 5.12 -9.79 -3.03
N LEU A 11 4.13 -9.02 -3.48
CA LEU A 11 3.93 -7.64 -3.01
C LEU A 11 3.64 -7.58 -1.51
N GLU A 12 2.84 -8.50 -0.98
CA GLU A 12 2.47 -8.55 0.44
C GLU A 12 3.65 -9.02 1.30
N GLU A 13 4.37 -10.06 0.86
CA GLU A 13 5.56 -10.64 1.53
C GLU A 13 6.74 -9.64 1.57
N HIS A 14 6.88 -8.82 0.51
CA HIS A 14 7.99 -7.87 0.34
C HIS A 14 7.54 -6.41 0.31
N ILE A 15 6.50 -6.08 1.08
CA ILE A 15 5.86 -4.76 1.03
C ILE A 15 6.75 -3.62 1.52
N VAL A 16 7.79 -3.93 2.30
CA VAL A 16 8.78 -2.98 2.80
C VAL A 16 9.78 -2.65 1.70
N GLU A 17 10.24 -3.68 0.97
CA GLU A 17 11.21 -3.56 -0.11
C GLU A 17 10.59 -2.94 -1.37
N ILE A 18 9.31 -3.18 -1.63
CA ILE A 18 8.62 -2.67 -2.81
C ILE A 18 8.15 -1.22 -2.57
N CYS A 19 9.00 -0.27 -2.97
CA CYS A 19 8.72 1.16 -2.92
C CYS A 19 8.25 1.73 -4.27
N SER A 20 8.59 1.05 -5.37
CA SER A 20 8.29 1.45 -6.74
C SER A 20 7.82 0.27 -7.60
N VAL A 21 7.30 0.58 -8.80
CA VAL A 21 6.95 -0.46 -9.78
C VAL A 21 8.19 -1.19 -10.28
N SER A 22 9.33 -0.49 -10.35
CA SER A 22 10.63 -1.06 -10.71
C SER A 22 11.08 -2.10 -9.70
N ASP A 23 11.02 -1.80 -8.39
CA ASP A 23 11.39 -2.75 -7.33
C ASP A 23 10.55 -4.02 -7.42
N TRP A 24 9.25 -3.87 -7.64
CA TRP A 24 8.34 -5.00 -7.78
C TRP A 24 8.66 -5.84 -9.02
N ALA A 25 8.94 -5.20 -10.16
CA ALA A 25 9.33 -5.89 -11.38
C ALA A 25 10.63 -6.68 -11.16
N GLN A 26 11.63 -6.07 -10.53
CA GLN A 26 12.93 -6.69 -10.25
C GLN A 26 12.80 -7.88 -9.30
N LEU A 27 12.05 -7.75 -8.21
CA LEU A 27 11.79 -8.86 -7.27
C LEU A 27 11.06 -10.03 -7.94
N MET A 28 10.20 -9.73 -8.90
CA MET A 28 9.52 -10.73 -9.72
C MET A 28 10.38 -11.27 -10.88
N GLY A 29 11.64 -10.85 -11.01
CA GLY A 29 12.55 -11.29 -12.07
C GLY A 29 12.14 -10.82 -13.47
N PHE A 30 11.59 -9.61 -13.57
CA PHE A 30 11.30 -8.92 -14.84
C PHE A 30 12.36 -7.84 -15.09
N GLU A 31 13.01 -7.90 -16.25
CA GLU A 31 14.02 -6.90 -16.67
C GLU A 31 13.39 -5.58 -17.17
N SER A 32 12.09 -5.60 -17.50
CA SER A 32 11.39 -4.44 -18.06
C SER A 32 10.15 -4.10 -17.26
N GLU A 33 10.17 -2.95 -16.60
CA GLU A 33 9.02 -2.39 -15.90
C GLU A 33 7.81 -2.25 -16.83
N LYS A 34 8.03 -1.82 -18.09
CA LYS A 34 6.97 -1.67 -19.09
C LYS A 34 6.30 -3.01 -19.43
N TYR A 35 7.06 -4.09 -19.50
CA TYR A 35 6.53 -5.43 -19.74
C TYR A 35 5.77 -5.97 -18.52
N PHE A 36 6.38 -5.84 -17.33
CA PHE A 36 5.76 -6.18 -16.06
C PHE A 36 4.41 -5.46 -15.89
N ASN A 37 4.38 -4.17 -16.21
CA ASN A 37 3.18 -3.36 -16.12
C ASN A 37 2.05 -3.88 -17.04
N ARG A 38 2.36 -4.22 -18.30
CA ARG A 38 1.37 -4.83 -19.20
C ARG A 38 0.84 -6.17 -18.65
N LYS A 39 1.71 -6.99 -18.07
CA LYS A 39 1.33 -8.28 -17.46
C LYS A 39 0.41 -8.09 -16.26
N ILE A 40 0.75 -7.17 -15.34
CA ILE A 40 -0.09 -6.83 -14.19
C ILE A 40 -1.45 -6.31 -14.63
N ARG A 41 -1.50 -5.36 -15.58
CA ARG A 41 -2.76 -4.80 -16.07
C ARG A 41 -3.63 -5.85 -16.73
N GLY A 42 -3.06 -6.70 -17.56
CA GLY A 42 -3.78 -7.80 -18.20
C GLY A 42 -4.32 -8.83 -17.20
N ARG A 43 -3.63 -9.04 -16.07
CA ARG A 43 -4.00 -10.05 -15.07
C ARG A 43 -4.94 -9.56 -13.98
N PHE A 44 -4.75 -8.32 -13.51
CA PHE A 44 -5.42 -7.77 -12.33
C PHE A 44 -6.34 -6.58 -12.64
N ASN A 45 -6.39 -6.13 -13.90
CA ASN A 45 -7.18 -4.98 -14.35
C ASN A 45 -6.90 -3.68 -13.55
N LYS A 46 -5.68 -3.56 -13.00
CA LYS A 46 -5.20 -2.40 -12.24
C LYS A 46 -3.76 -2.10 -12.64
N SER A 47 -3.33 -0.84 -12.48
CA SER A 47 -1.91 -0.52 -12.65
C SER A 47 -1.09 -1.09 -11.48
N PRO A 48 0.19 -1.43 -11.69
CA PRO A 48 1.06 -1.88 -10.61
C PRO A 48 1.12 -0.90 -9.44
N TYR A 49 1.29 0.39 -9.74
CA TYR A 49 1.31 1.43 -8.70
C TYR A 49 0.02 1.44 -7.86
N LYS A 50 -1.15 1.27 -8.49
CA LYS A 50 -2.42 1.21 -7.76
C LYS A 50 -2.46 0.02 -6.81
N LEU A 51 -1.97 -1.14 -7.22
CA LEU A 51 -1.89 -2.33 -6.36
C LEU A 51 -0.92 -2.12 -5.19
N ILE A 52 0.24 -1.50 -5.42
CA ILE A 52 1.18 -1.13 -4.34
C ILE A 52 0.48 -0.24 -3.31
N VAL A 53 -0.21 0.80 -3.77
CA VAL A 53 -0.93 1.73 -2.90
C VAL A 53 -2.04 1.02 -2.11
N GLU A 54 -2.85 0.21 -2.79
CA GLU A 54 -3.94 -0.56 -2.15
C GLU A 54 -3.38 -1.46 -1.05
N LYS A 55 -2.33 -2.25 -1.33
CA LYS A 55 -1.73 -3.15 -0.35
C LYS A 55 -1.03 -2.44 0.80
N LYS A 56 -0.31 -1.34 0.53
CA LYS A 56 0.24 -0.51 1.61
C LYS A 56 -0.88 0.06 2.48
N MET A 57 -1.97 0.54 1.89
CA MET A 57 -3.09 1.09 2.66
C MET A 57 -3.86 0.04 3.46
N GLU A 58 -4.05 -1.16 2.94
CA GLU A 58 -4.63 -2.29 3.67
C GLU A 58 -3.81 -2.57 4.94
N LYS A 59 -2.49 -2.74 4.81
CA LYS A 59 -1.57 -3.02 5.94
C LYS A 59 -1.50 -1.86 6.94
N ILE A 60 -1.45 -0.61 6.47
CA ILE A 60 -1.50 0.58 7.35
C ILE A 60 -2.79 0.58 8.16
N THR A 61 -3.92 0.35 7.48
CA THR A 61 -5.25 0.40 8.11
C THR A 61 -5.40 -0.70 9.16
N GLU A 62 -4.93 -1.91 8.86
CA GLU A 62 -4.89 -3.03 9.80
C GLU A 62 -4.04 -2.71 11.03
N LYS A 63 -2.81 -2.22 10.84
CA LYS A 63 -1.90 -1.90 11.95
C LYS A 63 -2.37 -0.71 12.79
N LEU A 64 -3.06 0.25 12.20
CA LEU A 64 -3.65 1.37 12.94
C LEU A 64 -4.83 0.96 13.82
N GLN A 65 -5.49 -0.16 13.55
CA GLN A 65 -6.71 -0.59 14.26
C GLN A 65 -6.47 -1.40 15.53
N GLY A 66 -5.22 -1.63 15.90
CA GLY A 66 -4.85 -2.30 17.16
C GLY A 66 -3.96 -1.46 18.08
N SER A 67 -3.80 -0.16 17.81
CA SER A 67 -2.60 0.57 18.22
C SER A 67 -2.84 1.95 18.84
N THR A 68 -2.08 2.29 19.90
CA THR A 68 -1.95 3.63 20.49
C THR A 68 -1.11 4.58 19.60
N ASP A 69 -1.08 5.88 19.90
CA ASP A 69 -0.36 6.90 19.09
C ASP A 69 1.16 6.66 18.97
N GLU A 70 1.77 5.93 19.91
CA GLU A 70 3.20 5.58 19.90
C GLU A 70 3.59 4.63 18.73
N ILE A 71 2.62 4.03 18.05
CA ILE A 71 2.85 2.98 17.04
C ILE A 71 2.97 3.51 15.60
N LEU A 72 2.81 4.82 15.37
CA LEU A 72 2.92 5.39 14.01
C LEU A 72 4.29 5.15 13.37
N PHE A 73 5.37 5.20 14.15
CA PHE A 73 6.72 5.01 13.62
C PHE A 73 6.96 3.55 13.24
N SER A 74 6.53 2.61 14.08
CA SER A 74 6.55 1.19 13.73
C SER A 74 5.69 0.89 12.50
N VAL A 75 4.49 1.49 12.38
CA VAL A 75 3.65 1.32 11.18
C VAL A 75 4.36 1.83 9.93
N ALA A 76 5.06 2.97 10.03
CA ALA A 76 5.82 3.53 8.92
C ALA A 76 6.89 2.54 8.45
N LEU A 77 7.71 2.03 9.38
CA LEU A 77 8.75 1.05 9.07
C LEU A 77 8.18 -0.24 8.47
N ASP A 78 7.08 -0.75 9.03
CA ASP A 78 6.43 -1.99 8.60
C ASP A 78 5.87 -1.96 7.17
N VAL A 79 5.75 -0.77 6.58
CA VAL A 79 5.29 -0.58 5.20
C VAL A 79 6.33 0.12 4.32
N GLY A 80 7.58 0.23 4.79
CA GLY A 80 8.71 0.74 4.03
C GLY A 80 8.84 2.27 3.98
N PHE A 81 8.25 3.00 4.93
CA PHE A 81 8.50 4.44 5.08
C PHE A 81 9.61 4.71 6.09
N VAL A 82 10.41 5.74 5.81
CA VAL A 82 11.54 6.15 6.63
C VAL A 82 11.12 6.81 7.96
N ASP A 83 9.95 7.44 7.99
CA ASP A 83 9.45 8.16 9.16
C ASP A 83 7.92 8.35 9.15
N ASN A 84 7.42 8.91 10.25
CA ASN A 84 6.01 9.26 10.44
C ASN A 84 5.48 10.27 9.41
N ASN A 85 6.33 11.18 8.95
CA ASN A 85 5.94 12.25 8.04
C ASN A 85 5.69 11.70 6.62
N ALA A 86 6.51 10.76 6.17
CA ALA A 86 6.33 10.03 4.92
C ALA A 86 5.02 9.22 4.95
N LEU A 87 4.78 8.49 6.05
CA LEU A 87 3.51 7.78 6.27
C LEU A 87 2.32 8.76 6.26
N TYR A 88 2.41 9.86 7.01
CA TYR A 88 1.35 10.88 7.08
C TYR A 88 1.01 11.44 5.69
N LYS A 89 2.03 11.87 4.93
CA LYS A 89 1.85 12.41 3.58
C LYS A 89 1.23 11.37 2.65
N PHE A 90 1.68 10.12 2.73
CA PHE A 90 1.15 9.03 1.93
C PHE A 90 -0.34 8.79 2.23
N VAL A 91 -0.70 8.66 3.50
CA VAL A 91 -2.07 8.43 3.95
C VAL A 91 -2.98 9.60 3.55
N LYS A 92 -2.56 10.84 3.81
CA LYS A 92 -3.34 12.04 3.46
C LYS A 92 -3.55 12.17 1.95
N ARG A 93 -2.51 11.89 1.16
CA ARG A 93 -2.59 11.94 -0.30
C ARG A 93 -3.60 10.95 -0.88
N HIS A 94 -3.67 9.73 -0.34
CA HIS A 94 -4.48 8.66 -0.93
C HIS A 94 -5.86 8.52 -0.31
N THR A 95 -6.09 9.05 0.89
CA THR A 95 -7.37 8.91 1.61
C THR A 95 -8.06 10.23 1.95
N GLY A 96 -7.36 11.36 1.83
CA GLY A 96 -7.83 12.67 2.30
C GLY A 96 -7.83 12.83 3.83
N LYS A 97 -7.54 11.77 4.58
CA LYS A 97 -7.56 11.72 6.05
C LYS A 97 -6.15 11.60 6.61
N THR A 98 -5.96 12.00 7.86
CA THR A 98 -4.74 11.76 8.62
C THR A 98 -4.71 10.32 9.17
N PRO A 99 -3.53 9.76 9.49
CA PRO A 99 -3.45 8.46 10.17
C PRO A 99 -4.31 8.37 11.44
N SER A 100 -4.32 9.44 12.25
CA SER A 100 -5.15 9.51 13.48
C SER A 100 -6.65 9.53 13.17
N GLU A 101 -7.09 10.16 12.08
CA GLU A 101 -8.47 10.11 11.61
C GLU A 101 -8.85 8.75 11.03
N LEU A 102 -7.94 8.08 10.31
CA LEU A 102 -8.16 6.70 9.84
C LEU A 102 -8.35 5.73 11.02
N ARG A 103 -7.62 5.94 12.13
CA ARG A 103 -7.81 5.18 13.36
C ARG A 103 -9.19 5.41 13.96
N LYS A 104 -9.62 6.67 14.10
CA LYS A 104 -10.94 7.03 14.68
C LYS A 104 -12.11 6.65 13.77
N GLY A 105 -11.90 6.66 12.46
CA GLY A 105 -12.91 6.53 11.42
C GLY A 105 -13.60 5.17 11.31
N ARG A 106 -13.20 4.14 12.09
CA ARG A 106 -13.97 2.89 12.22
C ARG A 106 -14.97 2.86 13.38
N VAL A 107 -14.90 3.82 14.33
CA VAL A 107 -15.90 3.93 15.42
C VAL A 107 -17.19 4.60 14.94
N LYS A 108 -17.22 5.19 13.74
CA LYS A 108 -18.45 5.56 13.04
C LYS A 108 -18.52 4.84 11.68
N ARG A 109 -19.17 3.68 11.66
CA ARG A 109 -19.92 3.29 10.45
C ARG A 109 -21.14 4.23 10.37
N GLU A 110 -21.41 4.67 9.14
CA GLU A 110 -22.60 5.42 8.69
C GLU A 110 -22.71 6.92 9.06
N SER A 111 -22.50 7.76 8.04
CA SER A 111 -23.55 8.67 7.57
C SER A 111 -23.37 8.89 6.06
N GLU A 112 -24.47 8.66 5.36
CA GLU A 112 -24.69 8.73 3.91
C GLU A 112 -24.63 10.16 3.31
N LYS A 113 -24.47 10.19 1.97
CA LYS A 113 -25.06 11.08 0.94
C LYS A 113 -24.61 12.54 0.74
N GLY A 114 -24.57 12.91 -0.54
CA GLY A 114 -24.44 14.27 -1.11
C GLY A 114 -23.10 14.44 -1.82
N GLU A 115 -22.99 14.66 -3.12
CA GLU A 115 -23.88 15.34 -4.09
C GLU A 115 -23.90 14.64 -5.46
#